data_AF-A0A2D5ZWS7-F1
#
_entry.id   AF-A0A2D5ZWS7-F1
#
_cell.length_a   1.000
_cell.length_b   1.000
_cell.length_c   1.000
_cell.angle_alpha   90.00
_cell.angle_beta   90.00
_cell.angle_gamma   90.00
#
_symmetry.space_group_name_H-M   'P 1'
#
loop_
_entity.id
_entity.type
_entity.pdbx_description
1 polymer ?
#
loop_
_entity_poly.entity_id
_entity_poly.type
_entity_poly.pdbx_seq_one_letter_code
_entity_poly.pdbx_strand_id
1 'polypeptide(L)'
;MRRAILTFLAITVVSGFCYAKSKVECVQHLTSLKGQNQKRLNQLENLIKSQFTDTEGNELQTLLDERSELRLKQNFIDRLHYRIENRYSGQSLKGFLHEEILQLSLNEALQNTATPQYWQYLKTMSSAVKDLPETGEDPLAFVENYLRKIPMKNHPQAAMKWRRDYINGFDSETARGSSQEDAADKLDESLRRLDYLKYKDSEAETQPIDQFKLGLNDLRPKS
;
A
#
# COMPACT_ATOMS: atom_id res chain seq x y z
N MET A 1 -17.74 -42.45 38.66
CA MET A 1 -17.11 -42.27 37.33
C MET A 1 -17.44 -40.87 36.81
N ARG A 2 -16.52 -39.92 36.94
CA ARG A 2 -16.69 -38.52 36.47
C ARG A 2 -16.03 -38.40 35.10
N ARG A 3 -16.80 -38.05 34.06
CA ARG A 3 -16.29 -37.81 32.70
C ARG A 3 -15.67 -36.43 32.64
N ALA A 4 -14.37 -36.36 32.36
CA ALA A 4 -13.64 -35.13 32.06
C ALA A 4 -14.01 -34.66 30.65
N ILE A 5 -14.55 -33.46 30.53
CA ILE A 5 -14.80 -32.79 29.25
C ILE A 5 -13.50 -32.05 28.91
N LEU A 6 -12.76 -32.61 27.95
CA LEU A 6 -11.59 -31.99 27.34
C LEU A 6 -12.07 -30.94 26.33
N THR A 7 -12.01 -29.67 26.72
CA THR A 7 -12.21 -28.53 25.83
C THR A 7 -10.99 -28.39 24.93
N PHE A 8 -11.13 -28.80 23.66
CA PHE A 8 -10.16 -28.50 22.62
C PHE A 8 -10.16 -26.99 22.35
N LEU A 9 -9.10 -26.31 22.79
CA LEU A 9 -8.81 -24.93 22.43
C LEU A 9 -8.31 -24.94 20.97
N ALA A 10 -9.20 -24.68 20.01
CA ALA A 10 -8.83 -24.45 18.63
C ALA A 10 -8.10 -23.10 18.52
N ILE A 11 -6.77 -23.15 18.48
CA ILE A 11 -5.95 -21.99 18.09
C ILE A 11 -6.16 -21.80 16.60
N THR A 12 -7.08 -20.91 16.22
CA THR A 12 -7.14 -20.36 14.87
C THR A 12 -5.88 -19.54 14.65
N VAL A 13 -4.89 -20.16 14.01
CA VAL A 13 -3.79 -19.46 13.36
C VAL A 13 -4.43 -18.49 12.38
N VAL A 14 -4.36 -17.19 12.69
CA VAL A 14 -4.65 -16.12 11.74
C VAL A 14 -3.54 -16.19 10.70
N SER A 15 -3.72 -17.09 9.74
CA SER A 15 -2.98 -17.10 8.49
C SER A 15 -3.11 -15.71 7.89
N GLY A 16 -1.99 -15.00 7.78
CA GLY A 16 -1.93 -13.75 7.04
C GLY A 16 -2.53 -14.00 5.67
N PHE A 17 -3.67 -13.36 5.40
CA PHE A 17 -4.29 -13.38 4.09
C PHE A 17 -3.32 -12.67 3.14
N CYS A 18 -2.46 -13.45 2.48
CA CYS A 18 -1.79 -13.00 1.27
C CYS A 18 -2.90 -12.59 0.29
N TYR A 19 -2.94 -11.31 -0.08
CA TYR A 19 -3.95 -10.75 -0.96
C TYR A 19 -3.76 -11.28 -2.38
N ALA A 20 -4.21 -12.51 -2.64
CA ALA A 20 -4.14 -13.15 -3.94
C ALA A 20 -5.33 -12.67 -4.79
N LYS A 21 -5.19 -11.52 -5.43
CA LYS A 21 -6.19 -11.01 -6.37
C LYS A 21 -6.26 -11.94 -7.58
N SER A 22 -7.47 -12.32 -7.96
CA SER A 22 -7.69 -13.19 -9.11
C SER A 22 -7.30 -12.48 -10.40
N LYS A 23 -6.92 -13.26 -11.42
CA LYS A 23 -6.62 -12.72 -12.76
C LYS A 23 -7.79 -11.88 -13.31
N VAL A 24 -9.02 -12.33 -13.09
CA VAL A 24 -10.24 -11.64 -13.57
C VAL A 24 -10.37 -10.26 -12.92
N GLU A 25 -10.18 -10.15 -11.61
CA GLU A 25 -10.23 -8.87 -10.90
C GLU A 25 -9.12 -7.91 -11.34
N CYS A 26 -7.91 -8.42 -11.58
CA CYS A 26 -6.81 -7.63 -12.13
C CYS A 26 -7.14 -7.06 -13.51
N VAL A 27 -7.65 -7.90 -14.41
CA VAL A 27 -8.06 -7.50 -15.76
C VAL A 27 -9.22 -6.51 -15.73
N GLN A 28 -10.22 -6.73 -14.88
CA GLN A 28 -11.35 -5.80 -14.72
C GLN A 28 -10.89 -4.43 -14.20
N HIS A 29 -10.01 -4.42 -13.20
CA HIS A 29 -9.42 -3.19 -12.66
C HIS A 29 -8.68 -2.41 -13.76
N LEU A 30 -7.78 -3.05 -14.49
CA LEU A 30 -7.03 -2.40 -15.57
C LEU A 30 -7.92 -1.94 -16.73
N THR A 31 -8.99 -2.68 -17.03
CA THR A 31 -9.97 -2.29 -18.06
C THR A 31 -10.74 -1.03 -17.64
N SER A 32 -11.12 -0.93 -16.37
CA SER A 32 -11.74 0.28 -15.80
C SER A 32 -10.79 1.47 -15.91
N LEU A 33 -9.54 1.31 -15.49
CA LEU A 33 -8.53 2.36 -15.52
C LEU A 33 -8.25 2.85 -16.95
N LYS A 34 -8.15 1.92 -17.90
CA LYS A 34 -8.08 2.21 -19.35
C LYS A 34 -9.26 3.03 -19.83
N GLY A 35 -10.49 2.67 -19.44
CA GLY A 35 -11.70 3.42 -19.79
C GLY A 35 -11.69 4.84 -19.24
N GLN A 36 -11.21 5.04 -18.01
CA GLN A 36 -11.09 6.37 -17.40
C GLN A 36 -10.04 7.23 -18.12
N ASN A 37 -8.87 6.67 -18.42
CA ASN A 37 -7.82 7.38 -19.14
C ASN A 37 -8.23 7.76 -20.57
N GLN A 38 -8.93 6.86 -21.29
CA GLN A 38 -9.43 7.17 -22.63
C GLN A 38 -10.45 8.32 -22.62
N LYS A 39 -11.35 8.34 -21.62
CA LYS A 39 -12.29 9.45 -21.45
C LYS A 39 -11.55 10.78 -21.22
N ARG A 40 -10.54 10.79 -20.33
CA ARG A 40 -9.74 11.98 -20.05
C ARG A 40 -8.94 12.44 -21.27
N LEU A 41 -8.39 11.52 -22.06
CA LEU A 41 -7.74 11.83 -23.33
C LEU A 41 -8.69 12.51 -24.31
N ASN A 42 -9.90 11.99 -24.47
CA ASN A 42 -10.91 12.59 -25.35
C ASN A 42 -11.30 14.00 -24.85
N GLN A 43 -11.42 14.19 -23.53
CA GLN A 43 -11.69 15.51 -22.93
C GLN A 43 -10.56 16.50 -23.23
N LEU A 44 -9.31 16.11 -23.04
CA LEU A 44 -8.15 16.96 -23.37
C LEU A 44 -8.07 17.26 -24.86
N GLU A 45 -8.35 16.30 -25.73
CA GLU A 45 -8.35 16.54 -27.18
C GLU A 45 -9.44 17.53 -27.59
N ASN A 46 -10.60 17.50 -26.92
CA ASN A 46 -11.64 18.51 -27.13
C ASN A 46 -11.22 19.88 -26.60
N LEU A 47 -10.62 19.95 -25.40
CA LEU A 47 -10.13 21.19 -24.82
C LEU A 47 -9.04 21.85 -25.66
N ILE A 48 -8.07 21.05 -26.13
CA ILE A 48 -7.00 21.53 -27.03
C ILE A 48 -7.63 22.08 -28.31
N LYS A 49 -8.58 21.36 -28.92
CA LYS A 49 -9.27 21.84 -30.14
C LYS A 49 -10.05 23.13 -29.90
N SER A 50 -10.69 23.30 -28.74
CA SER A 50 -11.43 24.53 -28.42
C SER A 50 -10.52 25.70 -28.03
N GLN A 51 -9.34 25.45 -27.45
CA GLN A 51 -8.40 26.50 -27.02
C GLN A 51 -7.49 27.02 -28.14
N PHE A 52 -7.44 26.33 -29.29
CA PHE A 52 -6.72 26.78 -30.49
C PHE A 52 -7.25 28.11 -31.06
N THR A 53 -8.39 28.63 -30.59
CA THR A 53 -8.94 29.90 -31.05
C THR A 53 -8.54 31.11 -30.20
N ASP A 54 -8.20 30.97 -28.91
CA ASP A 54 -8.15 32.14 -27.99
C ASP A 54 -7.13 32.10 -26.83
N THR A 55 -6.18 31.16 -26.76
CA THR A 55 -5.38 30.96 -25.52
C THR A 55 -3.89 31.29 -25.63
N GLU A 56 -3.34 31.97 -24.61
CA GLU A 56 -1.91 32.27 -24.44
C GLU A 56 -1.07 30.98 -24.40
N GLY A 57 0.10 30.99 -25.06
CA GLY A 57 0.89 29.78 -25.38
C GLY A 57 1.32 28.89 -24.19
N ASN A 58 1.27 29.38 -22.95
CA ASN A 58 1.62 28.61 -21.76
C ASN A 58 0.54 27.58 -21.35
N GLU A 59 -0.74 27.89 -21.51
CA GLU A 59 -1.84 26.97 -21.16
C GLU A 59 -1.93 25.82 -22.17
N LEU A 60 -1.80 26.15 -23.46
CA LEU A 60 -1.77 25.15 -24.52
C LEU A 60 -0.62 24.15 -24.34
N GLN A 61 0.57 24.62 -23.96
CA GLN A 61 1.72 23.75 -23.70
C GLN A 61 1.44 22.80 -22.53
N THR A 62 0.81 23.29 -21.46
CA THR A 62 0.41 22.47 -20.30
C THR A 62 -0.56 21.36 -20.71
N LEU A 63 -1.57 21.66 -21.53
CA LEU A 63 -2.51 20.66 -22.03
C LEU A 63 -1.84 19.63 -22.94
N LEU A 64 -0.89 20.06 -23.77
CA LEU A 64 -0.11 19.14 -24.62
C LEU A 64 0.77 18.21 -23.79
N ASP A 65 1.37 18.71 -22.72
CA ASP A 65 2.15 17.90 -21.79
C ASP A 65 1.28 16.89 -21.05
N GLU A 66 0.12 17.30 -20.52
CA GLU A 66 -0.84 16.40 -19.88
C GLU A 66 -1.32 15.30 -20.85
N ARG A 67 -1.64 15.67 -22.09
CA ARG A 67 -2.03 14.71 -23.14
C ARG A 67 -0.92 13.69 -23.38
N SER A 68 0.32 14.15 -23.50
CA SER A 68 1.46 13.26 -23.75
C SER A 68 1.72 12.32 -22.58
N GLU A 69 1.55 12.79 -21.34
CA GLU A 69 1.69 11.98 -20.14
C GLU A 69 0.59 10.91 -20.07
N LEU A 70 -0.66 11.25 -20.34
CA LEU A 70 -1.76 10.29 -20.36
C LEU A 70 -1.59 9.22 -21.45
N ARG A 71 -1.01 9.58 -22.61
CA ARG A 71 -0.69 8.59 -23.65
C ARG A 71 0.36 7.58 -23.17
N LEU A 72 1.38 8.03 -22.44
CA LEU A 72 2.36 7.12 -21.84
C LEU A 72 1.71 6.20 -20.79
N LYS A 73 0.86 6.76 -19.91
CA LYS A 73 0.10 5.98 -18.92
C LYS A 73 -0.80 4.93 -19.58
N GLN A 74 -1.51 5.32 -20.64
CA GLN A 74 -2.36 4.42 -21.40
C GLN A 74 -1.55 3.29 -22.03
N ASN A 75 -0.42 3.61 -22.68
CA ASN A 75 0.46 2.62 -23.28
C ASN A 75 1.00 1.63 -22.23
N PHE A 76 1.41 2.13 -21.06
CA PHE A 76 1.84 1.28 -19.95
C PHE A 76 0.73 0.34 -19.48
N ILE A 77 -0.48 0.86 -19.26
CA ILE A 77 -1.64 0.07 -18.83
C ILE A 77 -1.98 -1.01 -19.86
N ASP A 78 -1.96 -0.69 -21.15
CA ASP A 78 -2.23 -1.66 -22.22
C ASP A 78 -1.22 -2.81 -22.22
N ARG A 79 0.07 -2.51 -22.06
CA ARG A 79 1.11 -3.54 -21.97
C ARG A 79 0.98 -4.38 -20.70
N LEU A 80 0.65 -3.76 -19.57
CA LEU A 80 0.45 -4.45 -18.31
C LEU A 80 -0.79 -5.35 -18.35
N HIS A 81 -1.88 -4.85 -18.93
CA HIS A 81 -3.13 -5.60 -19.15
C HIS A 81 -2.87 -6.84 -19.99
N TYR A 82 -2.18 -6.69 -21.12
CA TYR A 82 -1.76 -7.81 -21.96
C TYR A 82 -0.91 -8.82 -21.19
N ARG A 83 0.05 -8.36 -20.37
CA ARG A 83 0.92 -9.25 -19.58
C ARG A 83 0.12 -10.02 -18.52
N ILE A 84 -0.80 -9.37 -17.81
CA ILE A 84 -1.68 -10.06 -16.84
C ILE A 84 -2.55 -11.10 -17.55
N GLU A 85 -3.13 -10.74 -18.69
CA GLU A 85 -4.00 -11.64 -19.44
C GLU A 85 -3.26 -12.88 -19.97
N ASN A 86 -1.99 -12.74 -20.37
CA ASN A 86 -1.25 -13.83 -21.02
C ASN A 86 -0.32 -14.60 -20.08
N ARG A 87 0.17 -13.98 -19.00
CA ARG A 87 1.27 -14.52 -18.18
C ARG A 87 0.95 -14.68 -16.69
N TYR A 88 -0.04 -13.96 -16.16
CA TYR A 88 -0.35 -14.07 -14.74
C TYR A 88 -1.10 -15.37 -14.45
N SER A 89 -0.52 -16.18 -13.58
CA SER A 89 -0.98 -17.52 -13.20
C SER A 89 -1.67 -17.57 -11.83
N GLY A 90 -1.88 -16.43 -11.16
CA GLY A 90 -2.50 -16.38 -9.83
C GLY A 90 -1.54 -16.58 -8.66
N GLN A 91 -0.22 -16.52 -8.91
CA GLN A 91 0.81 -16.47 -7.87
C GLN A 91 0.84 -15.08 -7.18
N SER A 92 1.94 -14.73 -6.51
CA SER A 92 2.12 -13.40 -5.91
C SER A 92 1.98 -12.29 -6.97
N LEU A 93 0.89 -11.52 -6.89
CA LEU A 93 0.66 -10.37 -7.76
C LEU A 93 1.78 -9.35 -7.63
N LYS A 94 2.27 -9.12 -6.41
CA LYS A 94 3.42 -8.24 -6.12
C LYS A 94 4.67 -8.69 -6.88
N GLY A 95 5.02 -9.97 -6.78
CA GLY A 95 6.17 -10.55 -7.48
C GLY A 95 6.03 -10.45 -9.00
N PHE A 96 4.84 -10.76 -9.51
CA PHE A 96 4.51 -10.64 -10.93
C PHE A 96 4.64 -9.21 -11.44
N LEU A 97 4.05 -8.23 -10.75
CA LEU A 97 4.12 -6.82 -11.15
C LEU A 97 5.56 -6.29 -11.10
N HIS A 98 6.32 -6.62 -10.06
CA HIS A 98 7.73 -6.26 -9.98
C HIS A 98 8.51 -6.73 -11.20
N GLU A 99 8.41 -8.03 -11.53
CA GLU A 99 9.10 -8.64 -12.67
C GLU A 99 8.66 -8.01 -13.99
N GLU A 100 7.36 -7.94 -14.26
CA GLU A 100 6.84 -7.47 -15.54
C GLU A 100 7.11 -5.97 -15.77
N ILE A 101 7.05 -5.14 -14.73
CA ILE A 101 7.41 -3.71 -14.82
C ILE A 101 8.92 -3.55 -15.04
N LEU A 102 9.76 -4.38 -14.39
CA LEU A 102 11.20 -4.38 -14.61
C LEU A 102 11.53 -4.76 -16.07
N GLN A 103 10.89 -5.80 -16.60
CA GLN A 103 11.07 -6.22 -18.00
C GLN A 103 10.64 -5.12 -18.97
N LEU A 104 9.55 -4.39 -18.68
CA LEU A 104 9.16 -3.22 -19.47
C LEU A 104 10.23 -2.12 -19.41
N SER A 105 10.77 -1.82 -18.23
CA SER A 105 11.86 -0.85 -18.07
C SER A 105 13.08 -1.23 -18.91
N LEU A 106 13.52 -2.49 -18.85
CA LEU A 106 14.69 -2.96 -19.61
C LEU A 106 14.46 -2.86 -21.12
N ASN A 107 13.27 -3.24 -21.59
CA ASN A 107 12.93 -3.13 -23.01
C ASN A 107 12.97 -1.67 -23.49
N GLU A 108 12.43 -0.74 -22.71
CA GLU A 108 12.47 0.70 -23.03
C GLU A 108 13.90 1.25 -23.03
N ALA A 109 14.75 0.80 -22.11
CA ALA A 109 16.15 1.18 -22.07
C ALA A 109 16.92 0.69 -23.31
N LEU A 110 16.60 -0.49 -23.83
CA LEU A 110 17.25 -1.07 -25.01
C LEU A 110 16.76 -0.47 -26.33
N GLN A 111 15.49 -0.09 -26.42
CA GLN A 111 14.91 0.41 -27.67
C GLN A 111 15.33 1.85 -28.00
N ASN A 112 15.91 2.60 -27.04
CA ASN A 112 16.39 3.99 -27.21
C ASN A 112 15.35 4.95 -27.82
N THR A 113 14.08 4.55 -27.82
CA THR A 113 12.92 5.26 -28.40
C THR A 113 12.19 6.09 -27.36
N ALA A 114 12.35 5.77 -26.07
CA ALA A 114 11.77 6.53 -24.99
C ALA A 114 12.74 7.58 -24.46
N THR A 115 12.18 8.72 -24.04
CA THR A 115 12.89 9.71 -23.21
C THR A 115 13.64 9.01 -22.07
N PRO A 116 14.93 9.33 -21.81
CA PRO A 116 15.75 8.68 -20.78
C PRO A 116 15.09 8.55 -19.40
N GLN A 117 14.12 9.42 -19.11
CA GLN A 117 13.36 9.48 -17.88
C GLN A 117 12.33 8.33 -17.74
N TYR A 118 11.80 7.78 -18.84
CA TYR A 118 10.70 6.82 -18.80
C TYR A 118 11.13 5.43 -18.31
N TRP A 119 12.22 4.87 -18.84
CA TRP A 119 12.71 3.58 -18.36
C TRP A 119 13.14 3.65 -16.89
N GLN A 120 13.73 4.77 -16.45
CA GLN A 120 14.10 5.02 -15.05
C GLN A 120 12.88 5.10 -14.14
N TYR A 121 11.82 5.76 -14.62
CA TYR A 121 10.53 5.82 -13.93
C TYR A 121 9.97 4.40 -13.70
N LEU A 122 9.95 3.55 -14.74
CA LEU A 122 9.48 2.17 -14.63
C LEU A 122 10.37 1.34 -13.69
N LYS A 123 11.69 1.49 -13.76
CA LYS A 123 12.64 0.82 -12.85
C LYS A 123 12.37 1.18 -11.39
N THR A 124 12.13 2.46 -11.13
CA THR A 124 11.85 2.98 -9.79
C THR A 124 10.50 2.47 -9.28
N MET A 125 9.48 2.44 -10.13
CA MET A 125 8.16 1.88 -9.83
C MET A 125 8.26 0.38 -9.50
N SER A 126 8.98 -0.41 -10.31
CA SER A 126 9.21 -1.83 -10.05
C SER A 126 9.88 -2.04 -8.69
N SER A 127 10.92 -1.26 -8.38
CA SER A 127 11.59 -1.31 -7.08
C SER A 127 10.64 -0.95 -5.93
N ALA A 128 9.76 0.04 -6.14
CA ALA A 128 8.79 0.43 -5.14
C ALA A 128 7.73 -0.68 -4.90
N VAL A 129 7.27 -1.35 -5.96
CA VAL A 129 6.37 -2.52 -5.86
C VAL A 129 7.03 -3.67 -5.09
N LYS A 130 8.32 -3.95 -5.36
CA LYS A 130 9.09 -4.97 -4.63
C LYS A 130 9.14 -4.69 -3.14
N ASP A 131 9.27 -3.42 -2.78
CA ASP A 131 9.46 -2.97 -1.41
C ASP A 131 8.14 -2.72 -0.67
N LEU A 132 6.98 -2.98 -1.29
CA LEU A 132 5.69 -2.89 -0.61
C LEU A 132 5.60 -3.89 0.56
N PRO A 133 5.12 -3.49 1.74
CA PRO A 133 4.82 -4.45 2.81
C PRO A 133 3.76 -5.46 2.33
N GLU A 134 3.97 -6.75 2.62
CA GLU A 134 3.09 -7.82 2.11
C GLU A 134 1.72 -7.86 2.80
N THR A 135 1.57 -7.17 3.93
CA THR A 135 0.37 -7.19 4.76
C THR A 135 -0.68 -6.20 4.25
N GLY A 136 -1.67 -6.72 3.51
CA GLY A 136 -2.95 -6.03 3.25
C GLY A 136 -2.94 -4.95 2.18
N GLU A 137 -1.81 -4.68 1.52
CA GLU A 137 -1.75 -3.72 0.41
C GLU A 137 -2.13 -4.37 -0.93
N ASP A 138 -2.92 -3.66 -1.75
CA ASP A 138 -3.22 -4.06 -3.13
C ASP A 138 -2.13 -3.53 -4.08
N PRO A 139 -1.26 -4.40 -4.64
CA PRO A 139 -0.16 -3.97 -5.51
C PRO A 139 -0.64 -3.25 -6.78
N LEU A 140 -1.85 -3.54 -7.28
CA LEU A 140 -2.39 -2.84 -8.44
C LEU A 140 -2.85 -1.43 -8.08
N ALA A 141 -3.49 -1.26 -6.92
CA ALA A 141 -3.87 0.06 -6.42
C ALA A 141 -2.64 0.93 -6.17
N PHE A 142 -1.55 0.33 -5.66
CA PHE A 142 -0.27 1.02 -5.54
C PHE A 142 0.25 1.51 -6.90
N VAL A 143 0.27 0.65 -7.92
CA VAL A 143 0.72 1.03 -9.26
C VAL A 143 -0.15 2.14 -9.82
N GLU A 144 -1.48 2.05 -9.70
CA GLU A 144 -2.40 3.11 -10.11
C GLU A 144 -2.06 4.45 -9.44
N ASN A 145 -1.88 4.44 -8.12
CA ASN A 145 -1.56 5.64 -7.35
C ASN A 145 -0.19 6.20 -7.70
N TYR A 146 0.80 5.34 -7.94
CA TYR A 146 2.11 5.73 -8.44
C TYR A 146 1.98 6.46 -9.78
N LEU A 147 1.21 5.91 -10.73
CA LEU A 147 0.92 6.56 -12.01
C LEU A 147 0.18 7.89 -11.85
N ARG A 148 -0.68 8.03 -10.84
CA ARG A 148 -1.44 9.26 -10.61
C ARG A 148 -0.58 10.38 -10.04
N LYS A 149 0.27 10.07 -9.06
CA LYS A 149 1.01 11.05 -8.25
C LYS A 149 2.37 11.44 -8.83
N ILE A 150 3.01 10.54 -9.59
CA ILE A 150 4.36 10.77 -10.11
C ILE A 150 4.27 10.93 -11.64
N PRO A 151 4.64 12.10 -12.20
CA PRO A 151 4.66 12.28 -13.63
C PRO A 151 5.70 11.36 -14.29
N MET A 152 5.31 10.68 -15.37
CA MET A 152 6.20 9.75 -16.10
C MET A 152 7.42 10.42 -16.74
N LYS A 153 7.33 11.74 -16.98
CA LYS A 153 8.44 12.55 -17.49
C LYS A 153 9.38 13.06 -16.38
N ASN A 154 8.98 12.97 -15.12
CA ASN A 154 9.76 13.49 -13.99
C ASN A 154 10.81 12.50 -13.48
N HIS A 155 11.86 13.07 -12.91
CA HIS A 155 13.05 12.35 -12.45
C HIS A 155 12.74 11.41 -11.26
N PRO A 156 13.50 10.31 -11.07
CA PRO A 156 13.38 9.37 -9.95
C PRO A 156 13.36 9.97 -8.53
N GLN A 157 13.79 11.22 -8.33
CA GLN A 157 13.78 11.87 -7.01
C GLN A 157 12.34 12.10 -6.48
N ALA A 158 11.42 12.52 -7.35
CA ALA A 158 10.01 12.69 -6.97
C ALA A 158 9.38 11.34 -6.59
N ALA A 159 9.74 10.28 -7.32
CA ALA A 159 9.31 8.92 -7.02
C ALA A 159 9.86 8.39 -5.69
N MET A 160 11.13 8.66 -5.38
CA MET A 160 11.73 8.29 -4.11
C MET A 160 11.12 9.02 -2.91
N LYS A 161 10.77 10.31 -3.07
CA LYS A 161 10.08 11.08 -2.03
C LYS A 161 8.69 10.50 -1.77
N TRP A 162 7.88 10.37 -2.83
CA TRP A 162 6.53 9.82 -2.69
C TRP A 162 6.51 8.41 -2.08
N ARG A 163 7.47 7.55 -2.47
CA ARG A 163 7.63 6.23 -1.87
C ARG A 163 7.81 6.28 -0.35
N ARG A 164 8.64 7.21 0.16
CA ARG A 164 8.83 7.37 1.61
C ARG A 164 7.53 7.82 2.27
N ASP A 165 6.84 8.77 1.65
CA ASP A 165 5.57 9.30 2.17
C ASP A 165 4.47 8.21 2.20
N TYR A 166 4.43 7.34 1.18
CA TYR A 166 3.53 6.17 1.12
C TYR A 166 3.81 5.15 2.23
N ILE A 167 5.08 4.72 2.38
CA ILE A 167 5.50 3.73 3.39
C ILE A 167 5.30 4.27 4.81
N ASN A 168 5.50 5.58 5.03
CA ASN A 168 5.32 6.22 6.32
C ASN A 168 3.85 6.47 6.69
N GLY A 169 2.89 6.00 5.88
CA GLY A 169 1.46 6.10 6.18
C GLY A 169 0.87 7.49 6.00
N PHE A 170 1.60 8.44 5.40
CA PHE A 170 1.05 9.76 5.08
C PHE A 170 -0.03 9.71 3.99
N ASP A 171 -0.09 8.61 3.24
CA ASP A 171 -0.91 8.46 2.03
C ASP A 171 -1.50 7.05 1.86
N SER A 172 -1.49 6.21 2.91
CA SER A 172 -2.05 4.84 2.82
C SER A 172 -3.58 4.91 2.79
N GLU A 173 -4.20 4.63 1.63
CA GLU A 173 -5.65 4.73 1.43
C GLU A 173 -6.48 3.68 2.21
N THR A 174 -5.86 2.74 2.93
CA THR A 174 -6.55 1.93 3.96
C THR A 174 -6.81 2.73 5.23
N ALA A 175 -6.11 3.83 5.45
CA ALA A 175 -6.44 4.83 6.45
C ALA A 175 -7.50 5.78 5.86
N ARG A 176 -8.78 5.47 6.09
CA ARG A 176 -9.77 6.54 6.17
C ARG A 176 -9.23 7.54 7.19
N GLY A 177 -8.98 8.77 6.76
CA GLY A 177 -8.66 9.86 7.68
C GLY A 177 -9.75 9.91 8.73
N SER A 178 -9.41 9.50 9.96
CA SER A 178 -10.24 9.78 11.12
C SER A 178 -10.48 11.28 11.13
N SER A 179 -11.74 11.68 11.24
CA SER A 179 -12.06 13.10 11.38
C SER A 179 -11.30 13.67 12.57
N GLN A 180 -11.11 14.98 12.61
CA GLN A 180 -10.43 15.62 13.75
C GLN A 180 -11.15 15.32 15.08
N GLU A 181 -12.46 15.08 15.01
CA GLU A 181 -13.30 14.54 16.08
C GLU A 181 -12.90 13.11 16.47
N ASP A 182 -12.82 12.17 15.53
CA ASP A 182 -12.40 10.79 15.80
C ASP A 182 -10.99 10.69 16.39
N ALA A 183 -10.10 11.60 15.99
CA ALA A 183 -8.74 11.70 16.53
C ALA A 183 -8.74 12.25 17.97
N ALA A 184 -9.61 13.23 18.26
CA ALA A 184 -9.81 13.77 19.60
C ALA A 184 -10.42 12.72 20.54
N ASP A 185 -11.41 11.95 20.07
CA ASP A 185 -12.05 10.90 20.85
C ASP A 185 -11.09 9.76 21.18
N LYS A 186 -10.23 9.35 20.23
CA LYS A 186 -9.18 8.36 20.48
C LYS A 186 -8.09 8.87 21.42
N LEU A 187 -7.78 10.16 21.38
CA LEU A 187 -6.85 10.78 22.31
C LEU A 187 -7.44 10.81 23.73
N ASP A 188 -8.71 11.18 23.87
CA ASP A 188 -9.41 11.20 25.17
C ASP A 188 -9.55 9.78 25.76
N GLU A 189 -9.90 8.79 24.93
CA GLU A 189 -9.92 7.37 25.31
C GLU A 189 -8.55 6.88 25.80
N SER A 190 -7.48 7.30 25.14
CA SER A 190 -6.09 6.94 25.51
C SER A 190 -5.65 7.60 26.82
N LEU A 191 -6.04 8.85 27.04
CA LEU A 191 -5.77 9.57 28.29
C LEU A 191 -6.52 8.93 29.47
N ARG A 192 -7.80 8.55 29.28
CA ARG A 192 -8.58 7.84 30.31
C ARG A 192 -7.99 6.47 30.65
N ARG A 193 -7.47 5.73 29.67
CA ARG A 193 -6.76 4.46 29.92
C ARG A 193 -5.48 4.65 30.73
N LEU A 194 -4.72 5.70 30.44
CA LEU A 194 -3.51 6.01 31.19
C LEU A 194 -3.83 6.41 32.64
N ASP A 195 -4.86 7.22 32.85
CA ASP A 195 -5.32 7.57 34.20
C ASP A 195 -5.82 6.34 34.97
N TYR A 196 -6.55 5.43 34.31
CA TYR A 196 -6.99 4.17 34.92
C TYR A 196 -5.82 3.26 35.30
N LEU A 197 -4.79 3.16 34.45
CA LEU A 197 -3.58 2.37 34.75
C LEU A 197 -2.78 2.99 35.91
N LYS A 198 -2.65 4.31 35.93
CA LYS A 198 -1.99 5.03 37.03
C LYS A 198 -2.72 4.85 38.35
N TYR A 199 -4.05 4.81 38.32
CA TYR A 199 -4.89 4.52 39.48
C TYR A 199 -4.73 3.06 39.94
N LYS A 200 -4.71 2.10 39.00
CA LYS A 200 -4.54 0.67 39.30
C LYS A 200 -3.17 0.33 39.91
N ASP A 201 -2.11 1.00 39.47
CA ASP A 201 -0.78 0.85 40.05
C ASP A 201 -0.72 1.43 41.47
N SER A 202 -1.51 2.47 41.79
CA SER A 202 -1.61 3.01 43.14
C SER A 202 -2.39 2.13 44.13
N GLU A 203 -3.30 1.27 43.64
CA GLU A 203 -3.99 0.28 44.50
C GLU A 203 -3.11 -0.97 44.77
N ALA A 204 -2.16 -1.28 43.87
CA ALA A 204 -1.25 -2.42 44.01
C ALA A 204 -0.18 -2.25 45.10
N GLU A 205 0.09 -1.01 45.55
CA GLU A 205 1.03 -0.73 46.65
C GLU A 205 0.43 -0.88 48.06
N THR A 206 -0.87 -1.21 48.20
CA THR A 206 -1.57 -1.30 49.50
C THR A 206 -2.04 -2.69 49.90
N GLN A 207 -1.52 -3.77 49.32
CA GLN A 207 -1.73 -5.10 49.91
C GLN A 207 -0.66 -5.40 50.97
N PRO A 208 -1.05 -5.61 52.25
CA PRO A 208 -0.10 -6.00 53.28
C PRO A 208 0.48 -7.36 52.93
N ILE A 209 1.81 -7.47 53.02
CA ILE A 209 2.57 -8.71 52.85
C ILE A 209 2.09 -9.69 53.92
N ASP A 210 1.20 -10.61 53.54
CA ASP A 210 0.83 -11.74 54.38
C ASP A 210 2.09 -12.60 54.59
N GLN A 211 2.50 -12.69 55.85
CA GLN A 211 3.70 -13.39 56.29
C GLN A 211 3.65 -14.85 55.88
N PHE A 212 4.47 -15.23 54.89
CA PHE A 212 4.87 -16.61 54.67
C PHE A 212 5.57 -17.14 55.93
N LYS A 213 4.82 -17.80 56.82
CA LYS A 213 5.40 -18.72 57.82
C LYS A 213 5.94 -19.94 57.08
N LEU A 214 7.20 -19.86 56.67
CA LEU A 214 7.99 -21.03 56.29
C LEU A 214 8.25 -21.85 57.56
N GLY A 215 7.54 -22.97 57.69
CA GLY A 215 7.82 -24.01 58.67
C GLY A 215 9.14 -24.70 58.34
N LEU A 216 10.23 -24.17 58.89
CA LEU A 216 11.54 -24.83 58.97
C LEU A 216 11.65 -25.47 60.35
N ASN A 217 11.24 -26.73 60.47
CA ASN A 217 11.74 -27.63 61.51
C ASN A 217 11.66 -29.08 61.00
N ASP A 218 12.69 -29.84 61.36
CA ASP A 218 12.84 -31.30 61.23
C ASP A 218 13.60 -31.85 60.02
N LEU A 219 14.91 -31.62 60.02
CA LEU A 219 15.89 -32.65 59.64
C LEU A 219 17.07 -32.66 60.62
N ARG A 220 16.92 -33.38 61.74
CA ARG A 220 18.05 -33.87 62.53
C ARG A 220 18.38 -35.30 62.09
N PRO A 221 19.66 -35.65 61.84
CA PRO A 221 20.07 -37.02 61.67
C PRO A 221 20.24 -37.69 63.04
N LYS A 222 19.84 -38.95 63.17
CA LYS A 222 20.34 -39.84 64.22
C LYS A 222 21.04 -41.03 63.58
N SER A 223 22.30 -41.15 63.99
CA SER A 223 23.17 -42.33 63.98
C SER A 223 22.50 -43.56 64.57
#